data_AF-A0A9X0L6F2-F1
#
_entry.id   AF-A0A9X0L6F2-F1
#
_cell.length_a   1.000
_cell.length_b   1.000
_cell.length_c   1.000
_cell.angle_alpha   90.00
_cell.angle_beta   90.00
_cell.angle_gamma   90.00
#
_symmetry.space_group_name_H-M   'P 1'
#
loop_
_entity.id
_entity.type
_entity.pdbx_description
1 polymer ?
#
loop_
_entity_poly.entity_id
_entity_poly.type
_entity_poly.pdbx_seq_one_letter_code
_entity_poly.pdbx_strand_id
1 'polypeptide(L)'
;MKKMLLLLTVATLGFTTAQAQNTATAPASAQQGPGMGRGQGRFSPEQRADLQTQRLTKQLSLTADQQTKVRTIFLAQANEMETLRGQMTPGSTERQALGQKMQETRTRTDEQLRGVLTPEQFAQYQAKREDQLENRMERREEMKEAKVKAKGDKLKVKGEKDKAKVKAS
;
A
#
# COMPACT_ATOMS: atom_id res chain seq x y z
N MET A 1 -33.30 10.74 -31.61
CA MET A 1 -34.63 10.60 -30.99
C MET A 1 -35.27 9.30 -31.44
N LYS A 2 -35.46 8.36 -30.51
CA LYS A 2 -36.42 7.26 -30.65
C LYS A 2 -36.77 6.77 -29.24
N LYS A 3 -37.80 7.40 -28.69
CA LYS A 3 -38.58 6.89 -27.58
C LYS A 3 -39.43 5.76 -28.16
N MET A 4 -39.39 4.56 -27.59
CA MET A 4 -40.46 3.55 -27.59
C MET A 4 -39.94 2.26 -26.96
N LEU A 5 -40.28 2.03 -25.69
CA LEU A 5 -40.86 0.75 -25.26
C LEU A 5 -41.44 0.92 -23.85
N LEU A 6 -42.76 0.80 -23.76
CA LEU A 6 -43.52 0.59 -22.54
C LEU A 6 -44.34 -0.65 -22.83
N LEU A 7 -44.17 -1.73 -22.04
CA LEU A 7 -45.22 -2.70 -21.72
C LEU A 7 -44.72 -3.91 -20.90
N LEU A 8 -45.57 -4.26 -19.93
CA LEU A 8 -45.75 -5.53 -19.21
C LEU A 8 -44.83 -5.93 -18.03
N THR A 9 -45.31 -5.54 -16.85
CA THR A 9 -45.57 -6.36 -15.64
C THR A 9 -45.00 -7.78 -15.56
N VAL A 10 -44.29 -8.09 -14.47
CA VAL A 10 -44.65 -9.17 -13.53
C VAL A 10 -44.15 -8.77 -12.14
N ALA A 11 -45.06 -8.65 -11.18
CA ALA A 11 -44.74 -8.65 -9.76
C ALA A 11 -44.54 -10.10 -9.31
N THR A 12 -43.32 -10.48 -8.94
CA THR A 12 -43.03 -11.72 -8.23
C THR A 12 -42.54 -11.42 -6.83
N LEU A 13 -43.38 -11.72 -5.85
CA LEU A 13 -42.97 -12.00 -4.48
C LEU A 13 -42.19 -13.32 -4.49
N GLY A 14 -40.91 -13.25 -4.16
CA GLY A 14 -40.06 -14.41 -3.92
C GLY A 14 -39.34 -14.23 -2.60
N PHE A 15 -39.89 -14.81 -1.54
CA PHE A 15 -39.19 -15.05 -0.28
C PHE A 15 -38.26 -16.25 -0.51
N THR A 16 -36.95 -16.05 -0.51
CA THR A 16 -35.99 -17.17 -0.47
C THR A 16 -34.95 -16.93 0.61
N THR A 17 -34.71 -18.00 1.35
CA THR A 17 -33.99 -18.12 2.61
C THR A 17 -32.50 -17.82 2.47
N ALA A 18 -31.97 -17.06 3.43
CA ALA A 18 -30.57 -17.11 3.78
C ALA A 18 -30.16 -18.55 4.16
N GLN A 19 -28.97 -18.97 3.74
CA GLN A 19 -27.90 -19.53 4.59
C GLN A 19 -26.70 -19.88 3.69
N ALA A 20 -25.58 -19.22 4.00
CA ALA A 20 -24.28 -19.41 3.39
C ALA A 20 -23.63 -20.69 3.91
N GLN A 21 -23.16 -21.55 3.02
CA GLN A 21 -22.13 -22.54 3.34
C GLN A 21 -21.19 -22.66 2.14
N ASN A 22 -20.07 -21.92 2.21
CA ASN A 22 -18.89 -22.24 1.42
C ASN A 22 -17.67 -22.09 2.33
N THR A 23 -17.55 -23.01 3.29
CA THR A 23 -16.30 -23.25 4.00
C THR A 23 -15.47 -24.21 3.17
N ALA A 24 -14.81 -23.69 2.14
CA ALA A 24 -13.63 -24.34 1.58
C ALA A 24 -12.45 -24.00 2.51
N THR A 25 -12.23 -24.87 3.49
CA THR A 25 -11.03 -24.87 4.32
C THR A 25 -9.84 -25.27 3.45
N ALA A 26 -9.09 -24.29 2.95
CA ALA A 26 -7.73 -24.52 2.44
C ALA A 26 -6.77 -24.54 3.64
N PRO A 27 -5.89 -25.55 3.78
CA PRO A 27 -4.92 -25.57 4.86
C PRO A 27 -3.86 -24.49 4.64
N ALA A 28 -3.89 -23.45 5.46
CA ALA A 28 -2.82 -22.47 5.56
C ALA A 28 -1.65 -23.10 6.34
N SER A 29 -0.68 -23.65 5.64
CA SER A 29 0.65 -23.93 6.19
C SER A 29 1.43 -22.61 6.32
N ALA A 30 1.11 -21.85 7.36
CA ALA A 30 1.91 -20.71 7.78
C ALA A 30 3.13 -21.21 8.56
N GLN A 31 4.23 -21.45 7.87
CA GLN A 31 5.56 -21.68 8.45
C GLN A 31 6.01 -20.39 9.13
N GLN A 32 5.82 -20.30 10.44
CA GLN A 32 6.29 -19.20 11.29
C GLN A 32 7.80 -19.36 11.55
N GLY A 33 8.61 -18.51 10.91
CA GLY A 33 9.99 -18.29 11.35
C GLY A 33 10.04 -17.28 12.50
N PRO A 34 10.86 -17.48 13.55
CA PRO A 34 10.96 -16.54 14.65
C PRO A 34 11.83 -15.33 14.24
N GLY A 35 11.17 -14.25 13.80
CA GLY A 35 11.79 -12.96 13.56
C GLY A 35 11.23 -11.89 14.50
N MET A 36 12.01 -11.49 15.52
CA MET A 36 11.69 -10.38 16.41
C MET A 36 11.54 -9.05 15.65
N GLY A 37 10.35 -8.47 15.66
CA GLY A 37 10.08 -7.13 15.11
C GLY A 37 8.64 -6.66 15.29
N ARG A 38 8.36 -5.96 16.41
CA ARG A 38 7.22 -5.06 16.70
C ARG A 38 5.93 -5.23 15.84
N GLY A 39 5.01 -6.06 16.31
CA GLY A 39 3.67 -5.64 16.77
C GLY A 39 2.74 -4.75 15.92
N GLN A 40 2.92 -4.62 14.60
CA GLN A 40 1.85 -4.21 13.70
C GLN A 40 1.59 -5.37 12.76
N GLY A 41 0.41 -5.99 12.88
CA GLY A 41 0.04 -7.16 12.09
C GLY A 41 0.34 -6.90 10.62
N ARG A 42 1.23 -7.72 10.03
CA ARG A 42 1.43 -7.70 8.58
C ARG A 42 0.08 -8.08 7.97
N PHE A 43 -0.59 -7.09 7.36
CA PHE A 43 -1.74 -7.38 6.51
C PHE A 43 -1.34 -8.42 5.47
N SER A 44 -2.19 -9.42 5.27
CA SER A 44 -2.03 -10.39 4.18
C SER A 44 -2.11 -9.67 2.82
N PRO A 45 -1.60 -10.28 1.73
CA PRO A 45 -1.73 -9.71 0.39
C PRO A 45 -3.18 -9.36 0.03
N GLU A 46 -4.14 -10.20 0.42
CA GLU A 46 -5.57 -10.02 0.20
C GLU A 46 -6.09 -8.81 0.96
N GLN A 47 -5.78 -8.70 2.26
CA GLN A 47 -6.20 -7.56 3.07
C GLN A 47 -5.61 -6.25 2.54
N ARG A 48 -4.36 -6.26 2.06
CA ARG A 48 -3.74 -5.09 1.43
C ARG A 48 -4.47 -4.70 0.15
N ALA A 49 -4.81 -5.66 -0.71
CA ALA A 49 -5.54 -5.42 -1.94
C ALA A 49 -6.94 -4.86 -1.65
N ASP A 50 -7.63 -5.39 -0.65
CA ASP A 50 -8.94 -4.92 -0.21
C ASP A 50 -8.88 -3.46 0.27
N LEU A 51 -7.95 -3.15 1.18
CA LEU A 51 -7.79 -1.80 1.72
C LEU A 51 -7.41 -0.78 0.64
N GLN A 52 -6.52 -1.15 -0.28
CA GLN A 52 -6.14 -0.27 -1.39
C GLN A 52 -7.31 -0.03 -2.34
N THR A 53 -8.06 -1.08 -2.69
CA THR A 53 -9.25 -0.96 -3.54
C THR A 53 -10.30 -0.07 -2.88
N GLN A 54 -10.61 -0.29 -1.60
CA GLN A 54 -11.57 0.52 -0.85
C GLN A 54 -11.15 1.98 -0.79
N ARG A 55 -9.86 2.26 -0.55
CA ARG A 55 -9.34 3.62 -0.55
C ARG A 55 -9.48 4.26 -1.92
N LEU A 56 -9.10 3.56 -2.99
CA LEU A 56 -9.19 4.08 -4.35
C LEU A 56 -10.64 4.32 -4.77
N THR A 57 -11.54 3.43 -4.34
CA THR A 57 -12.99 3.56 -4.54
C THR A 57 -13.53 4.83 -3.92
N LYS A 58 -13.17 5.12 -2.66
CA LYS A 58 -13.57 6.35 -1.98
C LYS A 58 -12.99 7.61 -2.63
N GLN A 59 -11.80 7.49 -3.21
CA GLN A 59 -11.11 8.64 -3.82
C GLN A 59 -11.60 8.96 -5.23
N LEU A 60 -12.00 7.95 -6.01
CA LEU A 60 -12.30 8.06 -7.44
C LEU A 60 -13.72 7.63 -7.81
N SER A 61 -14.54 7.27 -6.82
CA SER A 61 -15.91 6.79 -6.98
C SER A 61 -16.01 5.63 -7.99
N LEU A 62 -15.19 4.59 -7.78
CA LEU A 62 -15.12 3.44 -8.70
C LEU A 62 -16.44 2.66 -8.77
N THR A 63 -16.84 2.23 -9.97
CA THR A 63 -17.99 1.33 -10.16
C THR A 63 -17.70 -0.08 -9.62
N ALA A 64 -18.72 -0.90 -9.40
CA ALA A 64 -18.54 -2.27 -8.89
C ALA A 64 -17.62 -3.12 -9.80
N ASP A 65 -17.76 -2.97 -11.11
CA ASP A 65 -16.92 -3.68 -12.08
C ASP A 65 -15.46 -3.20 -12.02
N GLN A 66 -15.24 -1.88 -11.88
CA GLN A 66 -13.90 -1.32 -11.72
C GLN A 66 -13.27 -1.79 -10.41
N GLN A 67 -14.02 -1.80 -9.30
CA GLN A 67 -13.55 -2.28 -8.00
C GLN A 67 -13.03 -3.71 -8.08
N THR A 68 -13.78 -4.60 -8.75
CA THR A 68 -13.40 -6.00 -8.92
C THR A 68 -12.09 -6.13 -9.70
N LYS A 69 -11.95 -5.42 -10.82
CA LYS A 69 -10.74 -5.43 -11.66
C LYS A 69 -9.53 -4.83 -10.93
N VAL A 70 -9.72 -3.69 -10.27
CA VAL A 70 -8.69 -3.00 -9.47
C VAL A 70 -8.20 -3.90 -8.34
N ARG A 71 -9.12 -4.58 -7.64
CA ARG A 71 -8.76 -5.52 -6.57
C ARG A 71 -7.86 -6.65 -7.07
N THR A 72 -8.20 -7.24 -8.22
CA THR A 72 -7.38 -8.28 -8.84
C THR A 72 -5.98 -7.78 -9.17
N ILE A 73 -5.87 -6.56 -9.73
CA ILE A 73 -4.58 -5.92 -10.02
C ILE A 73 -3.77 -5.72 -8.73
N PHE A 74 -4.38 -5.18 -7.67
CA PHE A 74 -3.69 -4.96 -6.39
C PHE A 74 -3.34 -6.25 -5.67
N LEU A 75 -4.12 -7.32 -5.82
CA LEU A 75 -3.79 -8.63 -5.27
C LEU A 75 -2.54 -9.21 -5.95
N ALA A 76 -2.46 -9.12 -7.28
CA ALA A 76 -1.28 -9.56 -8.02
C ALA A 76 -0.04 -8.75 -7.59
N GLN A 77 -0.18 -7.42 -7.50
CA GLN A 77 0.89 -6.55 -6.99
C GLN A 77 1.31 -6.93 -5.57
N ALA A 78 0.36 -7.12 -4.66
CA ALA A 78 0.65 -7.40 -3.25
C ALA A 78 1.41 -8.73 -3.07
N ASN A 79 1.04 -9.76 -3.83
CA ASN A 79 1.73 -11.05 -3.84
C ASN A 79 3.17 -10.92 -4.35
N GLU A 80 3.36 -10.25 -5.49
CA GLU A 80 4.70 -10.05 -6.06
C GLU A 80 5.61 -9.24 -5.13
N MET A 81 5.06 -8.19 -4.51
CA MET A 81 5.79 -7.38 -3.54
C MET A 81 6.14 -8.14 -2.26
N GLU A 82 5.30 -9.09 -1.82
CA GLU A 82 5.61 -9.95 -0.67
C GLU A 82 6.76 -10.91 -1.01
N THR A 83 6.75 -11.51 -2.20
CA THR A 83 7.85 -12.35 -2.71
C THR A 83 9.15 -11.58 -2.82
N LEU A 84 9.14 -10.39 -3.44
CA LEU A 84 10.33 -9.53 -3.58
C LEU A 84 10.87 -9.07 -2.22
N ARG A 85 9.98 -8.82 -1.24
CA ARG A 85 10.39 -8.48 0.12
C ARG A 85 10.99 -9.68 0.85
N GLY A 86 10.49 -10.89 0.62
CA GLY A 86 11.07 -12.12 1.16
C GLY A 86 12.50 -12.38 0.69
N GLN A 87 12.85 -11.90 -0.51
CA GLN A 87 14.21 -11.97 -1.07
C GLN A 87 15.16 -10.90 -0.53
N MET A 88 14.66 -9.87 0.17
CA MET A 88 15.52 -8.82 0.72
C MET A 88 16.29 -9.33 1.94
N THR A 89 17.57 -9.59 1.76
CA THR A 89 18.51 -9.88 2.85
C THR A 89 19.30 -8.62 3.24
N PRO A 90 19.43 -8.31 4.55
CA PRO A 90 20.25 -7.20 5.01
C PRO A 90 21.70 -7.37 4.57
N GLY A 91 22.26 -6.37 3.89
CA GLY A 91 23.67 -6.38 3.45
C GLY A 91 23.93 -7.06 2.10
N SER A 92 22.91 -7.59 1.41
CA SER A 92 23.07 -8.10 0.04
C SER A 92 23.35 -6.98 -0.96
N THR A 93 24.23 -7.27 -1.92
CA THR A 93 24.53 -6.43 -3.09
C THR A 93 23.33 -6.34 -4.05
N GLU A 94 22.36 -7.24 -3.94
CA GLU A 94 21.17 -7.33 -4.81
C GLU A 94 20.10 -6.29 -4.46
N ARG A 95 20.30 -5.51 -3.39
CA ARG A 95 19.33 -4.52 -2.93
C ARG A 95 18.90 -3.56 -4.04
N GLN A 96 19.81 -3.14 -4.91
CA GLN A 96 19.51 -2.27 -6.04
C GLN A 96 18.65 -2.98 -7.08
N ALA A 97 18.99 -4.22 -7.46
CA ALA A 97 18.23 -5.02 -8.42
C ALA A 97 16.82 -5.32 -7.90
N LEU A 98 16.67 -5.67 -6.62
CA LEU A 98 15.35 -5.84 -5.99
C LEU A 98 14.56 -4.53 -5.96
N GLY A 99 15.24 -3.39 -5.73
CA GLY A 99 14.62 -2.07 -5.83
C GLY A 99 14.07 -1.77 -7.23
N GLN A 100 14.81 -2.12 -8.28
CA GLN A 100 14.36 -1.98 -9.67
C GLN A 100 13.14 -2.88 -9.96
N LYS A 101 13.17 -4.15 -9.54
CA LYS A 101 12.02 -5.06 -9.69
C LYS A 101 10.76 -4.51 -9.01
N MET A 102 10.89 -4.01 -7.78
CA MET A 102 9.76 -3.39 -7.08
C MET A 102 9.21 -2.15 -7.82
N GLN A 103 10.08 -1.38 -8.48
CA GLN A 103 9.65 -0.24 -9.28
C GLN A 103 8.93 -0.69 -10.56
N GLU A 104 9.45 -1.71 -11.23
CA GLU A 104 8.82 -2.31 -12.41
C GLU A 104 7.42 -2.87 -12.09
N THR A 105 7.28 -3.61 -10.97
CA THR A 105 5.98 -4.09 -10.50
C THR A 105 4.98 -2.93 -10.32
N ARG A 106 5.44 -1.78 -9.79
CA ARG A 106 4.59 -0.58 -9.64
C ARG A 106 4.19 0.02 -10.97
N THR A 107 5.13 0.19 -11.89
CA THR A 107 4.86 0.71 -13.24
C THR A 107 3.84 -0.16 -13.96
N ARG A 108 4.03 -1.49 -13.94
CA ARG A 108 3.08 -2.43 -14.56
C ARG A 108 1.69 -2.33 -13.93
N THR A 109 1.61 -2.18 -12.61
CA THR A 109 0.32 -1.95 -11.93
C THR A 109 -0.35 -0.66 -12.41
N ASP A 110 0.41 0.43 -12.56
CA ASP A 110 -0.13 1.71 -13.01
C ASP A 110 -0.67 1.62 -14.46
N GLU A 111 0.02 0.89 -15.34
CA GLU A 111 -0.46 0.60 -16.69
C GLU A 111 -1.74 -0.23 -16.70
N GLN A 112 -1.82 -1.27 -15.86
CA GLN A 112 -3.03 -2.09 -15.72
C GLN A 112 -4.21 -1.26 -15.20
N LEU A 113 -3.98 -0.37 -14.24
CA LEU A 113 -5.01 0.55 -13.72
C LEU A 113 -5.49 1.52 -14.81
N ARG A 114 -4.60 2.03 -15.66
CA ARG A 114 -4.98 2.89 -16.79
C ARG A 114 -5.98 2.22 -17.74
N GLY A 115 -5.90 0.90 -17.91
CA GLY A 115 -6.84 0.13 -18.74
C GLY A 115 -8.21 -0.12 -18.09
N VAL A 116 -8.37 0.14 -16.79
CA VAL A 116 -9.60 -0.11 -16.02
C VAL A 116 -10.30 1.19 -15.61
N LEU A 117 -9.53 2.23 -15.31
CA LEU A 117 -10.02 3.54 -14.90
C LEU A 117 -10.39 4.40 -16.09
N THR A 118 -11.32 5.35 -15.91
CA THR A 118 -11.54 6.38 -16.92
C THR A 118 -10.32 7.32 -16.99
N PRO A 119 -10.12 8.07 -18.08
CA PRO A 119 -9.04 9.04 -18.18
C PRO A 119 -9.00 10.03 -17.02
N GLU A 120 -10.16 10.52 -16.58
CA GLU A 120 -10.30 11.47 -15.48
C GLU A 120 -9.94 10.83 -14.13
N GLN A 121 -10.41 9.60 -13.87
CA GLN A 121 -10.06 8.84 -12.67
C GLN A 121 -8.55 8.54 -12.62
N PHE A 122 -7.94 8.20 -13.76
CA PHE A 122 -6.51 7.93 -13.85
C PHE A 122 -5.68 9.20 -13.63
N ALA A 123 -6.09 10.34 -14.18
CA ALA A 123 -5.46 11.62 -13.90
C ALA A 123 -5.51 11.97 -12.40
N GLN A 124 -6.66 11.78 -11.74
CA GLN A 124 -6.80 11.99 -10.30
C GLN A 124 -5.93 11.01 -9.49
N TYR A 125 -5.83 9.76 -9.91
CA TYR A 125 -4.93 8.77 -9.30
C TYR A 125 -3.47 9.22 -9.35
N GLN A 126 -3.00 9.69 -10.50
CA GLN A 126 -1.63 10.18 -10.69
C GLN A 126 -1.35 11.41 -9.83
N ALA A 127 -2.24 12.40 -9.82
CA ALA A 127 -2.10 13.60 -8.99
C ALA A 127 -2.00 13.25 -7.49
N LYS A 128 -2.86 12.33 -6.99
CA LYS A 128 -2.80 11.87 -5.60
C LYS A 128 -1.53 11.07 -5.29
N ARG A 129 -0.90 10.44 -6.28
CA ARG A 129 0.37 9.75 -6.10
C ARG A 129 1.52 10.73 -6.00
N GLU A 130 1.53 11.74 -6.85
CA GLU A 130 2.53 12.81 -6.85
C GLU A 130 2.53 13.58 -5.53
N ASP A 131 1.35 14.01 -5.06
CA ASP A 131 1.17 14.63 -3.75
C ASP A 131 1.71 13.75 -2.60
N GLN A 132 1.45 12.44 -2.64
CA GLN A 132 1.99 11.52 -1.64
C GLN A 132 3.51 11.31 -1.72
N LEU A 133 4.12 11.54 -2.89
CA LEU A 133 5.57 11.48 -3.07
C LEU A 133 6.21 12.75 -2.55
N GLU A 134 5.65 13.92 -2.88
CA GLU A 134 6.08 15.23 -2.40
C GLU A 134 6.04 15.30 -0.87
N ASN A 135 4.90 15.01 -0.26
CA ASN A 135 4.75 14.92 1.20
C ASN A 135 5.75 13.94 1.85
N ARG A 136 6.14 12.87 1.14
CA ARG A 136 7.16 11.93 1.63
C ARG A 136 8.57 12.50 1.54
N MET A 137 8.86 13.29 0.51
CA MET A 137 10.14 13.97 0.34
C MET A 137 10.31 15.06 1.40
N GLU A 138 9.31 15.92 1.58
CA GLU A 138 9.31 16.98 2.59
C GLU A 138 9.57 16.41 3.99
N ARG A 139 8.78 15.42 4.43
CA ARG A 139 9.00 14.77 5.74
C ARG A 139 10.38 14.14 5.86
N ARG A 140 10.97 13.66 4.76
CA ARG A 140 12.32 13.10 4.78
C ARG A 140 13.35 14.21 5.01
N GLU A 141 13.15 15.40 4.46
CA GLU A 141 14.01 16.56 4.65
C GLU A 141 13.90 17.10 6.08
N GLU A 142 12.69 17.32 6.59
CA GLU A 142 12.45 17.70 7.98
C GLU A 142 13.15 16.75 8.96
N MET A 143 13.03 15.44 8.73
CA MET A 143 13.68 14.42 9.56
C MET A 143 15.20 14.43 9.44
N LYS A 144 15.77 14.82 8.29
CA LYS A 144 17.23 15.01 8.15
C LYS A 144 17.67 16.23 8.95
N GLU A 145 16.96 17.36 8.85
CA GLU A 145 17.30 18.57 9.60
C GLU A 145 17.20 18.36 11.11
N ALA A 146 16.14 17.72 11.58
CA ALA A 146 15.98 17.36 12.99
C ALA A 146 17.13 16.48 13.49
N LYS A 147 17.57 15.51 12.69
CA LYS A 147 18.74 14.66 13.01
C LYS A 147 20.04 15.46 13.07
N VAL A 148 20.23 16.43 12.18
CA VAL A 148 21.41 17.30 12.18
C VAL A 148 21.44 18.17 13.44
N LYS A 149 20.32 18.82 13.79
CA LYS A 149 20.19 19.63 15.01
C LYS A 149 20.46 18.80 16.27
N ALA A 150 19.79 17.65 16.40
CA ALA A 150 19.99 16.73 17.53
C ALA A 150 21.44 16.24 17.67
N LYS A 151 22.14 15.97 16.55
CA LYS A 151 23.55 15.59 16.56
C LYS A 151 24.43 16.76 17.01
N GLY A 152 24.14 17.98 16.56
CA GLY A 152 24.83 19.20 16.98
C GLY A 152 24.70 19.45 18.49
N ASP A 153 23.48 19.36 19.03
CA ASP A 153 23.24 19.57 20.46
C ASP A 153 23.91 18.50 21.32
N LYS A 154 23.89 17.23 20.88
CA LYS A 154 24.59 16.14 21.55
C LYS A 154 26.11 16.37 21.61
N LEU A 155 26.70 16.94 20.56
CA LEU A 155 28.12 17.29 20.52
C LEU A 155 28.45 18.46 21.47
N LYS A 156 27.58 19.49 21.53
CA LYS A 156 27.74 20.61 22.47
C LYS A 156 27.69 20.14 23.92
N VAL A 157 26.69 19.35 24.29
CA VAL A 157 26.54 18.78 25.64
C VAL A 157 27.74 17.91 26.02
N LYS A 158 28.25 17.09 25.08
CA LYS A 158 29.45 16.29 25.32
C LYS A 158 30.68 17.17 25.57
N GLY A 159 30.88 18.19 24.73
CA GLY A 159 32.00 19.13 24.89
C GLY A 159 31.94 19.92 26.20
N GLU A 160 30.75 20.29 26.67
CA GLU A 160 30.57 21.01 27.95
C GLU A 160 30.84 20.11 29.16
N LYS A 161 30.39 18.85 29.11
CA LYS A 161 30.73 17.83 30.13
C LYS A 161 32.22 17.56 30.19
N ASP A 162 32.87 17.43 29.03
CA ASP A 162 34.31 17.19 28.95
C ASP A 162 35.09 18.39 29.54
N LYS A 163 34.67 19.63 29.25
CA LYS A 163 35.25 20.85 29.85
C LYS A 163 35.05 20.94 31.36
N ALA A 164 33.87 20.60 31.86
CA ALA A 164 33.58 20.60 33.30
C ALA A 164 34.43 19.57 34.05
N LYS A 165 34.66 18.39 33.45
CA LYS A 165 35.51 17.34 34.03
C LYS A 165 36.97 17.76 34.14
N VAL A 166 37.50 18.47 33.13
CA VAL A 166 38.88 19.00 33.15
C VAL A 166 39.06 20.08 34.22
N LYS A 167 38.05 20.93 34.46
CA LYS A 167 38.11 21.98 35.49
C LYS A 167 38.00 21.46 36.93
N ALA A 168 37.53 20.23 37.12
CA ALA A 168 37.34 19.60 38.43
C ALA A 168 38.49 18.65 38.83
N SER A 169 39.52 18.53 37.98
CA SER A 169 40.76 17.77 38.25
C SER A 169 41.90 18.73 38.52
#